data_AF-A0A2J4XUR9-F1
#
_entry.id   AF-A0A2J4XUR9-F1
#
_cell.length_a   1.000
_cell.length_b   1.000
_cell.length_c   1.000
_cell.angle_alpha   90.00
_cell.angle_beta   90.00
_cell.angle_gamma   90.00
#
_symmetry.space_group_name_H-M   'P 1'
#
loop_
_entity.id
_entity.type
_entity.pdbx_description
1 polymer ?
#
loop_
_entity_poly.entity_id
_entity_poly.type
_entity_poly.pdbx_seq_one_letter_code
_entity_poly.pdbx_strand_id
1 'polypeptide(L)'
;YQDYARRLADETPGAFYIDQFNNEANPLAHATTTAPEIFQQLDGDIDAIVVGVGSGGTLGGLQAWFAEHSPETEFILADPAGSILADQVETGRYGETGSWLVEGIGEDFIPPLAHLEGVRSAYRVTDSEAFATARQLLQVEGILAGSSTGTLLT
;
A
#
# COMPACT_ATOMS: atom_id res chain seq x y z
N TYR A 1 -15.60 4.79 -10.08
CA TYR A 1 -16.37 3.54 -9.82
C TYR A 1 -17.04 3.54 -8.45
N GLN A 2 -16.41 4.09 -7.40
CA GLN A 2 -16.98 4.15 -6.04
C GLN A 2 -18.39 4.78 -5.99
N ASP A 3 -18.61 5.92 -6.64
CA ASP A 3 -19.93 6.58 -6.66
C ASP A 3 -21.02 5.70 -7.30
N TYR A 4 -20.65 4.96 -8.34
CA TYR A 4 -21.56 4.03 -9.00
C TYR A 4 -21.88 2.83 -8.12
N ALA A 5 -20.87 2.25 -7.46
CA ALA A 5 -21.05 1.15 -6.51
C ALA A 5 -21.89 1.57 -5.29
N ARG A 6 -21.67 2.78 -4.75
CA ARG A 6 -22.46 3.37 -3.67
C ARG A 6 -23.91 3.54 -4.10
N ARG A 7 -24.16 4.15 -5.26
CA ARG A 7 -25.52 4.30 -5.81
C ARG A 7 -26.22 2.95 -5.99
N LEU A 8 -25.53 1.94 -6.54
CA LEU A 8 -26.10 0.61 -6.70
C LEU A 8 -26.49 -0.02 -5.35
N ALA A 9 -25.67 0.17 -4.32
CA ALA A 9 -25.99 -0.31 -2.98
C ALA A 9 -27.22 0.41 -2.39
N ASP A 10 -27.33 1.73 -2.58
CA ASP A 10 -28.49 2.52 -2.14
C ASP A 10 -29.78 2.10 -2.86
N GLU A 11 -29.69 1.69 -4.12
CA GLU A 11 -30.82 1.27 -4.95
C GLU A 11 -31.19 -0.22 -4.79
N THR A 12 -30.34 -1.03 -4.16
CA THR A 12 -30.53 -2.50 -4.04
C THR A 12 -30.91 -2.90 -2.62
N PRO A 13 -32.16 -3.35 -2.37
CA PRO A 13 -32.59 -3.75 -1.03
C PRO A 13 -31.69 -4.85 -0.43
N GLY A 14 -31.14 -4.58 0.76
CA GLY A 14 -30.27 -5.51 1.49
C GLY A 14 -28.81 -5.50 1.04
N ALA A 15 -28.42 -4.64 0.09
CA ALA A 15 -27.01 -4.46 -0.26
C ALA A 15 -26.25 -3.65 0.82
N PHE A 16 -24.95 -3.89 0.92
CA PHE A 16 -24.05 -3.18 1.82
C PHE A 16 -22.80 -2.74 1.06
N TYR A 17 -22.50 -1.44 1.10
CA TYR A 17 -21.32 -0.87 0.45
C TYR A 17 -20.16 -0.81 1.46
N ILE A 18 -19.16 -1.68 1.28
CA ILE A 18 -18.06 -1.86 2.24
C ILE A 18 -17.08 -0.67 2.27
N ASP A 19 -16.88 0.00 1.13
CA ASP A 19 -16.01 1.18 0.98
C ASP A 19 -14.58 1.05 1.53
N GLN A 20 -13.73 0.23 0.90
CA GLN A 20 -12.37 -0.04 1.39
C GLN A 20 -11.49 1.20 1.61
N PHE A 21 -11.81 2.33 0.96
CA PHE A 21 -11.03 3.57 1.05
C PHE A 21 -11.40 4.43 2.26
N ASN A 22 -12.55 4.17 2.89
CA ASN A 22 -13.06 4.98 4.00
C ASN A 22 -13.44 4.14 5.24
N ASN A 23 -13.40 2.82 5.12
CA ASN A 23 -13.80 1.92 6.21
C ASN A 23 -12.61 1.59 7.11
N GLU A 24 -12.67 2.00 8.37
CA GLU A 24 -11.64 1.76 9.39
C GLU A 24 -11.37 0.27 9.64
N ALA A 25 -12.31 -0.62 9.28
CA ALA A 25 -12.06 -2.06 9.33
C ALA A 25 -10.88 -2.51 8.45
N ASN A 26 -10.56 -1.74 7.40
CA ASN A 26 -9.43 -2.00 6.51
C ASN A 26 -8.08 -1.88 7.25
N PRO A 27 -7.64 -0.71 7.75
CA PRO A 27 -6.40 -0.61 8.53
C PRO A 27 -6.47 -1.39 9.85
N LEU A 28 -7.64 -1.50 10.49
CA LEU A 28 -7.77 -2.27 11.72
C LEU A 28 -7.39 -3.74 11.53
N ALA A 29 -7.74 -4.34 10.38
CA ALA A 29 -7.33 -5.71 10.09
C ALA A 29 -5.80 -5.86 10.14
N HIS A 30 -5.06 -4.93 9.51
CA HIS A 30 -3.60 -4.98 9.49
C HIS A 30 -2.98 -4.63 10.84
N ALA A 31 -3.55 -3.68 11.58
CA ALA A 31 -3.07 -3.33 12.93
C ALA A 31 -3.24 -4.49 13.93
N THR A 32 -4.31 -5.27 13.80
CA THR A 32 -4.64 -6.34 14.76
C THR A 32 -4.11 -7.71 14.38
N THR A 33 -3.70 -7.91 13.12
CA THR A 33 -3.19 -9.20 12.62
C THR A 33 -1.83 -9.06 11.98
N THR A 34 -1.74 -8.39 10.82
CA THR A 34 -0.50 -8.33 10.02
C THR A 34 0.68 -7.71 10.77
N ALA A 35 0.48 -6.61 11.50
CA ALA A 35 1.54 -5.93 12.23
C ALA A 35 2.16 -6.81 13.34
N PRO A 36 1.37 -7.34 14.31
CA PRO A 36 1.94 -8.22 15.33
C PRO A 36 2.50 -9.53 14.76
N GLU A 37 1.94 -10.05 13.66
CA GLU A 37 2.50 -11.23 12.98
C GLU A 37 3.92 -10.96 12.47
N ILE A 38 4.13 -9.86 11.72
CA ILE A 38 5.44 -9.46 11.21
C ILE A 38 6.43 -9.26 12.36
N PHE A 39 6.02 -8.50 13.39
CA PHE A 39 6.88 -8.20 14.54
C PHE A 39 7.31 -9.47 15.28
N GLN A 40 6.37 -10.40 15.53
CA GLN A 40 6.66 -11.67 16.18
C GLN A 40 7.58 -12.56 15.33
N GLN A 41 7.37 -12.59 14.00
CA GLN A 41 8.17 -13.43 13.09
C GLN A 41 9.63 -12.97 12.96
N LEU A 42 9.90 -11.70 13.23
CA LEU A 42 11.24 -11.10 13.19
C LEU A 42 11.81 -10.85 14.59
N ASP A 43 11.25 -11.47 15.63
CA ASP A 43 11.67 -11.34 17.03
C ASP A 43 11.78 -9.87 17.51
N GLY A 44 10.97 -9.00 16.92
CA GLY A 44 10.93 -7.57 17.18
C GLY A 44 12.07 -6.74 16.60
N ASP A 45 12.93 -7.32 15.76
CA ASP A 45 14.09 -6.64 15.16
C ASP A 45 13.81 -6.26 13.71
N ILE A 46 13.28 -5.05 13.51
CA ILE A 46 12.83 -4.55 12.20
C ILE A 46 13.30 -3.11 12.01
N ASP A 47 14.21 -2.89 11.06
CA ASP A 47 14.66 -1.54 10.72
C ASP A 47 13.68 -0.81 9.79
N ALA A 48 13.12 -1.53 8.81
CA ALA A 48 12.26 -0.94 7.80
C ALA A 48 11.25 -1.92 7.20
N ILE A 49 10.11 -1.38 6.74
CA ILE A 49 9.08 -2.09 5.99
C ILE A 49 8.82 -1.34 4.68
N VAL A 50 9.02 -2.03 3.56
CA VAL A 50 8.67 -1.53 2.22
C VAL A 50 7.22 -1.90 1.93
N VAL A 51 6.41 -0.91 1.57
CA VAL A 51 4.98 -1.10 1.27
C VAL A 51 4.58 -0.37 0.00
N GLY A 52 3.56 -0.89 -0.66
CA GLY A 52 2.82 -0.18 -1.70
C GLY A 52 1.47 0.27 -1.16
N VAL A 53 0.89 1.29 -1.79
CA VAL A 53 -0.39 1.87 -1.37
C VAL A 53 -1.39 1.80 -2.51
N GLY A 54 -2.53 1.16 -2.26
CA GLY A 54 -3.78 1.32 -3.00
C GLY A 54 -4.80 2.00 -2.09
N SER A 55 -5.65 1.23 -1.41
CA SER A 55 -6.64 1.77 -0.46
C SER A 55 -6.05 2.43 0.81
N GLY A 56 -4.77 2.24 1.08
CA GLY A 56 -4.07 2.76 2.26
C GLY A 56 -4.14 1.89 3.52
N GLY A 57 -4.99 0.87 3.55
CA GLY A 57 -5.23 0.04 4.73
C GLY A 57 -3.98 -0.63 5.30
N THR A 58 -3.14 -1.24 4.46
CA THR A 58 -1.90 -1.88 4.91
C THR A 58 -0.98 -0.89 5.61
N LEU A 59 -0.64 0.22 4.95
CA LEU A 59 0.28 1.21 5.50
C LEU A 59 -0.28 1.82 6.80
N GLY A 60 -1.54 2.28 6.78
CA GLY A 60 -2.15 2.91 7.96
C GLY A 60 -2.27 1.96 9.15
N GLY A 61 -2.65 0.70 8.90
CA GLY A 61 -2.77 -0.31 9.97
C GLY A 61 -1.42 -0.70 10.56
N LEU A 62 -0.41 -0.91 9.71
CA LEU A 62 0.95 -1.20 10.18
C LEU A 62 1.51 -0.01 10.97
N GLN A 63 1.45 1.22 10.43
CA GLN A 63 1.96 2.41 11.12
C GLN A 63 1.30 2.63 12.48
N ALA A 64 -0.02 2.47 12.58
CA ALA A 64 -0.74 2.64 13.84
C ALA A 64 -0.22 1.69 14.94
N TRP A 65 0.05 0.44 14.59
CA TRP A 65 0.57 -0.55 15.53
C TRP A 65 2.06 -0.32 15.84
N PHE A 66 2.89 -0.13 14.81
CA PHE A 66 4.34 0.02 14.96
C PHE A 66 4.72 1.30 15.71
N ALA A 67 3.96 2.38 15.58
CA ALA A 67 4.19 3.62 16.35
C ALA A 67 4.17 3.40 17.88
N GLU A 68 3.43 2.39 18.37
CA GLU A 68 3.34 2.06 19.80
C GLU A 68 4.35 0.99 20.24
N HIS A 69 4.79 0.11 19.33
CA HIS A 69 5.54 -1.10 19.67
C HIS A 69 6.99 -1.12 19.19
N SER A 70 7.28 -0.43 18.08
CA SER A 70 8.62 -0.26 17.49
C SER A 70 8.65 1.04 16.68
N PRO A 71 8.66 2.21 17.37
CA PRO A 71 8.60 3.53 16.74
C PRO A 71 9.83 3.86 15.87
N GLU A 72 10.91 3.09 16.01
CA GLU A 72 12.11 3.17 15.17
C GLU A 72 11.95 2.50 13.80
N THR A 73 10.98 1.59 13.62
CA THR A 73 10.74 0.93 12.33
C THR A 73 10.35 1.98 11.28
N GLU A 74 11.12 2.05 10.19
CA GLU A 74 10.89 3.00 9.11
C GLU A 74 9.93 2.44 8.05
N PHE A 75 8.96 3.24 7.59
CA PHE A 75 8.11 2.86 6.45
C PHE A 75 8.62 3.49 5.17
N ILE A 76 8.78 2.66 4.13
CA ILE A 76 9.28 3.05 2.82
C ILE A 76 8.21 2.76 1.77
N LEU A 77 7.83 3.77 1.00
CA LEU A 77 6.82 3.63 -0.05
C LEU A 77 7.49 3.19 -1.37
N ALA A 78 7.05 2.07 -1.93
CA ALA A 78 7.30 1.70 -3.32
C ALA A 78 6.06 2.00 -4.16
N ASP A 79 6.15 2.97 -5.05
CA ASP A 79 5.04 3.54 -5.80
C ASP A 79 5.24 3.34 -7.31
N PRO A 80 4.22 2.93 -8.08
CA PRO A 80 4.35 2.83 -9.53
C PRO A 80 4.68 4.18 -10.17
N ALA A 81 5.60 4.20 -11.14
CA ALA A 81 5.88 5.39 -11.91
C ALA A 81 4.62 5.83 -12.69
N GLY A 82 4.08 6.99 -12.32
CA GLY A 82 2.82 7.52 -12.82
C GLY A 82 1.79 7.76 -11.71
N SER A 83 1.93 7.10 -10.57
CA SER A 83 1.19 7.43 -9.34
C SER A 83 1.68 8.75 -8.73
N ILE A 84 0.82 9.40 -7.94
CA ILE A 84 1.12 10.68 -7.27
C ILE A 84 1.67 10.53 -5.85
N LEU A 85 1.70 9.31 -5.31
CA LEU A 85 1.94 9.10 -3.87
C LEU A 85 3.40 9.37 -3.49
N ALA A 86 4.36 8.97 -4.33
CA ALA A 86 5.77 9.29 -4.10
C ALA A 86 6.04 10.80 -4.15
N ASP A 87 5.41 11.53 -5.09
CA ASP A 87 5.50 13.00 -5.17
C ASP A 87 4.98 13.65 -3.87
N GLN A 88 3.85 13.15 -3.37
CA GLN A 88 3.25 13.62 -2.13
C GLN A 88 4.17 13.39 -0.92
N VAL A 89 4.79 12.22 -0.80
CA VAL A 89 5.73 11.91 0.30
C VAL A 89 6.96 12.81 0.23
N GLU A 90 7.57 12.96 -0.95
CA GLU A 90 8.84 13.69 -1.10
C GLU A 90 8.69 15.21 -1.01
N THR A 91 7.60 15.75 -1.54
CA THR A 91 7.48 17.20 -1.78
C THR A 91 6.22 17.83 -1.16
N GLY A 92 5.29 17.02 -0.67
CA GLY A 92 3.98 17.47 -0.18
C GLY A 92 3.09 18.05 -1.29
N ARG A 93 3.44 17.85 -2.55
CA ARG A 93 2.74 18.31 -3.75
C ARG A 93 2.87 17.24 -4.83
N TYR A 94 1.93 17.20 -5.76
CA TYR A 94 1.97 16.25 -6.88
C TYR A 94 1.46 16.88 -8.16
N GLY A 95 1.94 16.34 -9.28
CA GLY A 95 1.56 16.76 -10.63
C GLY A 95 0.33 16.02 -11.16
N GLU A 96 0.24 15.96 -12.49
CA GLU A 96 -0.76 15.13 -13.17
C GLU A 96 -0.40 13.65 -13.04
N THR A 97 -1.41 12.84 -12.71
CA THR A 97 -1.27 11.38 -12.67
C THR A 97 -1.05 10.81 -14.06
N GLY A 98 -0.10 9.89 -14.16
CA GLY A 98 0.15 9.07 -15.35
C GLY A 98 -0.66 7.77 -15.36
N SER A 99 -0.24 6.83 -16.20
CA SER A 99 -0.79 5.47 -16.26
C SER A 99 0.31 4.45 -16.03
N TRP A 100 -0.02 3.34 -15.39
CA TRP A 100 0.86 2.20 -15.17
C TRP A 100 0.09 0.89 -15.36
N LEU A 101 0.81 -0.23 -15.43
CA LEU A 101 0.27 -1.57 -15.64
C LEU A 101 0.28 -2.43 -14.37
N VAL A 102 1.11 -2.09 -13.38
CA VAL A 102 1.07 -2.73 -12.05
C VAL A 102 -0.34 -2.60 -11.45
N GLU A 103 -0.94 -3.72 -11.05
CA GLU A 103 -2.28 -3.71 -10.46
C GLU A 103 -2.24 -3.65 -8.92
N GLY A 104 -3.22 -2.95 -8.34
CA GLY A 104 -3.52 -2.96 -6.90
C GLY A 104 -2.78 -1.93 -6.04
N ILE A 105 -1.81 -1.21 -6.61
CA ILE A 105 -1.08 -0.12 -5.95
C ILE A 105 -0.88 1.06 -6.92
N GLY A 106 -0.57 2.23 -6.36
CA GLY A 106 -0.57 3.52 -7.05
C GLY A 106 -1.97 4.13 -7.07
N GLU A 107 -2.07 5.45 -6.96
CA GLU A 107 -3.35 6.17 -6.94
C GLU A 107 -3.22 7.53 -7.62
N ASP A 108 -4.37 8.10 -8.04
CA ASP A 108 -4.50 9.46 -8.55
C ASP A 108 -5.01 10.48 -7.50
N PHE A 109 -5.21 10.02 -6.27
CA PHE A 109 -5.55 10.80 -5.09
C PHE A 109 -4.81 10.27 -3.85
N ILE A 110 -4.85 11.01 -2.74
CA ILE A 110 -4.25 10.55 -1.47
C ILE A 110 -5.30 9.78 -0.67
N PRO A 111 -5.15 8.47 -0.45
CA PRO A 111 -6.10 7.70 0.33
C PRO A 111 -6.08 8.17 1.79
N PRO A 112 -7.24 8.50 2.39
CA PRO A 112 -7.28 9.05 3.74
C PRO A 112 -6.80 8.06 4.80
N LEU A 113 -6.86 6.75 4.53
CA LEU A 113 -6.40 5.69 5.42
C LEU A 113 -4.88 5.43 5.33
N ALA A 114 -4.17 6.03 4.38
CA ALA A 114 -2.76 5.71 4.12
C ALA A 114 -1.78 6.41 5.07
N HIS A 115 -2.15 7.52 5.71
CA HIS A 115 -1.28 8.24 6.66
C HIS A 115 0.16 8.48 6.15
N LEU A 116 0.28 8.99 4.91
CA LEU A 116 1.57 9.16 4.22
C LEU A 116 2.59 10.03 4.99
N GLU A 117 2.13 10.87 5.92
CA GLU A 117 2.98 11.66 6.82
C GLU A 117 3.96 10.83 7.66
N GLY A 118 3.66 9.54 7.90
CA GLY A 118 4.55 8.63 8.61
C GLY A 118 5.52 7.86 7.71
N VAL A 119 5.53 8.11 6.39
CA VAL A 119 6.45 7.47 5.45
C VAL A 119 7.75 8.25 5.40
N ARG A 120 8.89 7.56 5.55
CA ARG A 120 10.22 8.18 5.58
C ARG A 120 10.71 8.57 4.19
N SER A 121 10.56 7.68 3.23
CA SER A 121 10.99 7.90 1.85
C SER A 121 10.09 7.13 0.88
N ALA A 122 10.10 7.58 -0.37
CA ALA A 122 9.36 6.95 -1.45
C ALA A 122 10.27 6.67 -2.64
N TYR A 123 9.93 5.64 -3.40
CA TYR A 123 10.62 5.23 -4.61
C TYR A 123 9.60 5.02 -5.72
N ARG A 124 9.89 5.58 -6.90
CA ARG A 124 9.08 5.37 -8.11
C ARG A 124 9.64 4.20 -8.88
N VAL A 125 8.80 3.21 -9.17
CA VAL A 125 9.20 1.96 -9.84
C VAL A 125 8.43 1.82 -11.15
N THR A 126 9.14 1.62 -12.25
CA THR A 126 8.52 1.44 -13.55
C THR A 126 7.88 0.06 -13.70
N ASP A 127 6.89 -0.08 -14.57
CA ASP A 127 6.28 -1.38 -14.89
C ASP A 127 7.33 -2.41 -15.36
N SER A 128 8.32 -1.97 -16.15
CA SER A 128 9.39 -2.84 -16.63
C SER A 128 10.23 -3.42 -15.50
N GLU A 129 10.55 -2.60 -14.49
CA GLU A 129 11.30 -3.05 -13.32
C GLU A 129 10.45 -3.99 -12.48
N ALA A 130 9.22 -3.60 -12.14
CA ALA A 130 8.30 -4.41 -11.35
C ALA A 130 8.07 -5.80 -11.98
N PHE A 131 7.81 -5.87 -13.29
CA PHE A 131 7.58 -7.14 -13.97
C PHE A 131 8.86 -7.97 -14.15
N ALA A 132 10.02 -7.34 -14.30
CA ALA A 132 11.29 -8.05 -14.32
C ALA A 132 11.56 -8.68 -12.96
N THR A 133 11.42 -7.90 -11.88
CA THR A 133 11.63 -8.34 -10.49
C THR A 133 10.66 -9.45 -10.09
N ALA A 134 9.37 -9.34 -10.41
CA ALA A 134 8.39 -10.40 -10.11
C ALA A 134 8.74 -11.73 -10.81
N ARG A 135 9.23 -11.67 -12.07
CA ARG A 135 9.69 -12.86 -12.79
C ARG A 135 10.98 -13.42 -12.21
N GLN A 136 11.91 -12.56 -11.83
CA GLN A 136 13.16 -12.96 -11.21
C GLN A 136 12.92 -13.64 -9.86
N LEU A 137 11.99 -13.11 -9.05
CA LEU A 137 11.60 -13.71 -7.78
C LEU A 137 11.13 -15.17 -7.95
N LEU A 138 10.33 -15.46 -8.98
CA LEU A 138 9.93 -16.83 -9.29
C LEU A 138 11.11 -17.69 -9.74
N GLN A 139 12.00 -17.14 -10.56
CA GLN A 139 13.13 -17.89 -11.13
C GLN A 139 14.21 -18.23 -10.10
N VAL A 140 14.47 -17.31 -9.16
CA VAL A 140 15.57 -17.42 -8.19
C VAL A 140 15.10 -18.01 -6.88
N GLU A 141 13.97 -17.52 -6.34
CA GLU A 141 13.47 -17.90 -5.01
C GLU A 141 12.30 -18.90 -5.09
N GLY A 142 11.77 -19.18 -6.28
CA GLY A 142 10.62 -20.08 -6.44
C GLY A 142 9.29 -19.50 -5.94
N ILE A 143 9.23 -18.20 -5.64
CA ILE A 143 8.03 -17.54 -5.12
C ILE A 143 7.18 -17.00 -6.29
N LEU A 144 5.97 -17.55 -6.43
CA LEU A 144 5.01 -17.10 -7.43
C LEU A 144 4.22 -15.89 -6.93
N ALA A 145 4.76 -14.69 -7.15
CA ALA A 145 4.12 -13.42 -6.75
C ALA A 145 3.60 -12.59 -7.93
N GLY A 146 2.84 -11.53 -7.62
CA GLY A 146 2.23 -10.62 -8.59
C GLY A 146 3.09 -9.38 -8.89
N SER A 147 2.52 -8.47 -9.70
CA SER A 147 3.17 -7.25 -10.14
C SER A 147 3.54 -6.29 -9.01
N SER A 148 2.64 -6.12 -8.03
CA SER A 148 2.88 -5.24 -6.88
C SER A 148 4.05 -5.75 -6.01
N THR A 149 4.16 -7.06 -5.81
CA THR A 149 5.35 -7.64 -5.14
C THR A 149 6.64 -7.32 -5.89
N GLY A 150 6.61 -7.37 -7.23
CA GLY A 150 7.74 -6.93 -8.05
C GLY A 150 8.10 -5.46 -7.81
N THR A 151 7.11 -4.59 -7.69
CA THR A 151 7.32 -3.17 -7.32
C THR A 151 8.00 -3.03 -5.96
N LEU A 152 7.56 -3.78 -4.96
CA LEU A 152 8.08 -3.70 -3.58
C LEU A 152 9.51 -4.26 -3.42
N LEU A 153 9.96 -5.09 -4.36
CA LEU A 153 11.28 -5.75 -4.31
C LEU A 153 12.31 -5.17 -5.29
N THR A 154 11.95 -4.15 -6.06
CA THR A 154 12.85 -3.49 -7.01
C THR A 154 13.79 -2.55 -6.28
#